data_AF-A0A843M753-F1
#
_entry.id   AF-A0A843M753-F1
#
_cell.length_a   1.000
_cell.length_b   1.000
_cell.length_c   1.000
_cell.angle_alpha   90.00
_cell.angle_beta   90.00
_cell.angle_gamma   90.00
#
_symmetry.space_group_name_H-M   'P 1'
#
loop_
_entity.id
_entity.type
_entity.pdbx_description
1 polymer ?
#
loop_
_entity_poly.entity_id
_entity_poly.type
_entity_poly.pdbx_seq_one_letter_code
_entity_poly.pdbx_strand_id
1 'polypeptide(L)'
;MLMLIVTVILAAILSGYVGGMSETKSRPPQLVLQTEVCRSPNVNVTMMVLSAGDGIPTKDLKILTTWGTNHGNTTIGTKGIYPIGLGPGIKGSEGADHFGNYSLLGGTRMVINNTESRTAFLGKDYEELDNGDPIRIRFIHLPSQSTIYDQQIIVGEC
;
A
#
# COMPACT_ATOMS: atom_id res chain seq x y z
N MET A 1 44.61 31.56 -19.40
CA MET A 1 43.56 31.62 -18.36
C MET A 1 42.22 30.97 -18.77
N LEU A 2 42.05 30.44 -19.99
CA LEU A 2 40.78 29.87 -20.48
C LEU A 2 40.41 28.50 -19.87
N MET A 3 41.40 27.61 -19.69
CA MET A 3 41.18 26.24 -19.19
C MET A 3 40.61 26.20 -17.76
N LEU A 4 40.95 27.19 -16.93
CA LEU A 4 40.51 27.29 -15.54
C LEU A 4 39.04 27.71 -15.43
N ILE A 5 38.56 28.52 -16.37
CA ILE A 5 37.17 28.98 -16.36
C ILE A 5 36.22 27.84 -16.71
N VAL A 6 36.61 27.00 -17.68
CA VAL A 6 35.80 25.87 -18.13
C VAL A 6 35.67 24.83 -17.02
N THR A 7 36.74 24.52 -16.28
CA THR A 7 36.70 23.55 -15.18
C THR A 7 35.85 24.05 -14.01
N VAL A 8 35.92 25.34 -13.66
CA VAL A 8 35.10 25.92 -12.60
C VAL A 8 33.61 25.90 -12.96
N ILE A 9 33.27 26.26 -14.20
CA ILE A 9 31.88 26.21 -14.68
C ILE A 9 31.37 24.76 -14.72
N LEU A 10 32.18 23.83 -15.23
CA LEU A 10 31.80 22.42 -15.29
C LEU A 10 31.61 21.83 -13.89
N ALA A 11 32.50 22.14 -12.94
CA ALA A 11 32.38 21.72 -11.55
C ALA A 11 31.14 22.31 -10.87
N ALA A 12 30.77 23.57 -11.16
CA ALA A 12 29.56 24.19 -10.63
C ALA A 12 28.27 23.56 -11.20
N ILE A 13 28.24 23.21 -12.49
CA ILE A 13 27.10 22.52 -13.10
C ILE A 13 26.98 21.08 -12.58
N LEU A 14 28.10 20.36 -12.45
CA LEU A 14 28.14 19.01 -11.88
C LEU A 14 27.73 19.02 -10.39
N SER A 15 28.17 20.04 -9.63
CA SER A 15 27.77 20.21 -8.22
C SER A 15 26.31 20.66 -8.09
N GLY A 16 25.81 21.45 -9.04
CA GLY A 16 24.40 21.81 -9.14
C GLY A 16 23.51 20.61 -9.47
N TYR A 17 23.99 19.63 -10.23
CA TYR A 17 23.26 18.39 -10.50
C TYR A 17 23.27 17.41 -9.32
N VAL A 18 24.35 17.34 -8.55
CA VAL A 18 24.43 16.49 -7.35
C VAL A 18 23.77 17.15 -6.12
N GLY A 19 23.68 18.48 -6.08
CA GLY A 19 23.11 19.25 -4.96
C GLY A 19 21.73 19.87 -5.22
N GLY A 20 21.27 19.97 -6.46
CA GLY A 20 20.03 20.66 -6.87
C GLY A 20 18.78 19.78 -6.92
N MET A 21 18.92 18.50 -6.58
CA MET A 21 17.82 17.56 -6.47
C MET A 21 17.95 16.77 -5.17
N SER A 22 18.18 17.49 -4.07
CA SER A 22 17.62 17.06 -2.79
C SER A 22 16.11 17.25 -2.88
N GLU A 23 15.46 16.45 -3.74
CA GLU A 23 14.08 16.07 -3.49
C GLU A 23 14.10 15.61 -2.05
N THR A 24 13.32 16.30 -1.21
CA THR A 24 12.97 15.86 0.13
C THR A 24 12.11 14.61 0.02
N LYS A 25 12.64 13.55 -0.63
CA LYS A 25 12.03 12.24 -0.73
C LYS A 25 11.87 11.78 0.69
N SER A 26 10.62 11.85 1.15
CA SER A 26 10.25 11.48 2.49
C SER A 26 10.79 10.07 2.73
N ARG A 27 11.53 9.89 3.83
CA ARG A 27 12.06 8.57 4.20
C ARG A 27 10.88 7.60 4.24
N PRO A 28 10.91 6.49 3.48
CA PRO A 28 9.77 5.60 3.43
C PRO A 28 9.50 5.06 4.84
N PRO A 29 8.24 5.12 5.32
CA PRO A 29 7.89 4.54 6.60
C PRO A 29 8.05 3.02 6.54
N GLN A 30 8.34 2.40 7.69
CA GLN A 30 8.34 0.96 7.81
C GLN A 30 6.92 0.48 8.12
N LEU A 31 6.45 -0.53 7.38
CA LEU A 31 5.16 -1.17 7.58
C LEU A 31 5.36 -2.68 7.66
N VAL A 32 4.85 -3.28 8.72
CA VAL A 32 4.82 -4.73 8.91
C VAL A 32 3.36 -5.15 9.03
N LEU A 33 2.92 -6.00 8.12
CA LEU A 33 1.57 -6.54 8.07
C LEU A 33 1.61 -8.06 8.24
N GLN A 34 0.69 -8.60 9.02
CA GLN A 34 0.27 -9.99 8.92
C GLN A 34 -0.97 -10.03 8.02
N THR A 35 -0.84 -10.64 6.85
CA THR A 35 -1.94 -10.74 5.89
C THR A 35 -2.41 -12.18 5.80
N GLU A 36 -3.70 -12.36 5.99
CA GLU A 36 -4.38 -13.65 5.86
C GLU A 36 -5.45 -13.52 4.78
N VAL A 37 -5.37 -14.41 3.82
CA VAL A 37 -6.39 -14.58 2.78
C VAL A 37 -6.92 -15.98 2.92
N CYS A 38 -8.22 -16.10 3.16
CA CYS A 38 -8.84 -17.41 3.30
C CYS A 38 -10.21 -17.43 2.64
N ARG A 39 -10.64 -18.59 2.15
CA ARG A 39 -11.93 -18.75 1.48
C ARG A 39 -12.86 -19.68 2.25
N SER A 40 -14.03 -19.17 2.64
CA SER A 40 -15.09 -19.96 3.29
C SER A 40 -16.44 -19.22 3.33
N PRO A 41 -17.46 -19.56 2.52
CA PRO A 41 -17.40 -20.02 1.13
C PRO A 41 -16.90 -18.94 0.14
N ASN A 42 -16.78 -17.69 0.61
CA ASN A 42 -16.25 -16.57 -0.16
C ASN A 42 -14.84 -16.22 0.32
N VAL A 43 -14.04 -15.59 -0.56
CA VAL A 43 -12.71 -15.08 -0.20
C VAL A 43 -12.82 -13.89 0.75
N ASN A 44 -12.09 -13.94 1.85
CA ASN A 44 -11.93 -12.85 2.80
C ASN A 44 -10.46 -12.49 2.91
N VAL A 45 -10.18 -11.21 3.04
CA VAL A 45 -8.82 -10.69 3.28
C VAL A 45 -8.82 -9.93 4.59
N THR A 46 -7.95 -10.34 5.50
CA THR A 46 -7.68 -9.62 6.74
C THR A 46 -6.20 -9.26 6.78
N MET A 47 -5.91 -7.98 6.97
CA MET A 47 -4.54 -7.49 7.14
C MET A 47 -4.43 -6.83 8.51
N MET A 48 -3.56 -7.36 9.37
CA MET A 48 -3.26 -6.80 10.68
C MET A 48 -1.93 -6.06 10.64
N VAL A 49 -1.94 -4.79 11.03
CA VAL A 49 -0.73 -3.99 11.19
C VAL A 49 -0.03 -4.41 12.47
N LEU A 50 1.13 -5.05 12.34
CA LEU A 50 1.98 -5.39 13.47
C LEU A 50 2.79 -4.16 13.92
N SER A 51 3.28 -3.37 12.96
CA SER A 51 4.03 -2.14 13.22
C SER A 51 3.94 -1.19 12.04
N ALA A 52 3.84 0.12 12.31
CA ALA A 52 3.70 1.16 11.29
C ALA A 52 4.34 2.49 11.75
N GLY A 53 5.66 2.52 11.99
CA GLY A 53 6.42 3.73 12.31
C GLY A 53 5.71 4.71 13.26
N ASP A 54 5.66 6.00 12.88
CA ASP A 54 4.92 7.07 13.59
C ASP A 54 3.43 7.14 13.22
N GLY A 55 2.92 6.09 12.58
CA GLY A 55 1.61 6.03 11.95
C GLY A 55 1.64 6.46 10.49
N ILE A 56 0.98 5.68 9.62
CA ILE A 56 1.00 5.91 8.18
C ILE A 56 -0.41 6.30 7.71
N PRO A 57 -0.67 7.55 7.32
CA PRO A 57 -1.99 7.95 6.82
C PRO A 57 -2.35 7.16 5.56
N THR A 58 -3.53 6.54 5.54
CA THR A 58 -3.99 5.75 4.38
C THR A 58 -4.24 6.59 3.13
N LYS A 59 -4.49 7.90 3.28
CA LYS A 59 -4.54 8.86 2.17
C LYS A 59 -3.21 9.02 1.44
N ASP A 60 -2.10 8.63 2.06
CA ASP A 60 -0.76 8.68 1.48
C ASP A 60 -0.35 7.31 0.92
N LEU A 61 -1.29 6.36 0.90
CA LEU A 61 -1.08 5.00 0.44
C LEU A 61 -1.91 4.70 -0.81
N LYS A 62 -1.32 3.85 -1.65
CA LYS A 62 -1.99 3.22 -2.78
C LYS A 62 -1.80 1.72 -2.66
N ILE A 63 -2.89 0.97 -2.78
CA ILE A 63 -2.84 -0.50 -2.73
C ILE A 63 -2.95 -1.04 -4.14
N LEU A 64 -2.07 -1.96 -4.48
CA LEU A 64 -2.15 -2.74 -5.71
C LEU A 64 -2.32 -4.20 -5.33
N THR A 65 -3.38 -4.81 -5.84
CA THR A 65 -3.64 -6.23 -5.69
C THR A 65 -3.61 -6.86 -7.06
N THR A 66 -2.95 -7.99 -7.18
CA THR A 66 -2.85 -8.76 -8.44
C THR A 66 -2.97 -10.25 -8.13
N TRP A 67 -3.86 -10.92 -8.83
CA TRP A 67 -4.00 -12.37 -8.84
C TRP A 67 -4.51 -12.82 -10.21
N GLY A 68 -4.06 -14.00 -10.63
CA GLY A 68 -4.27 -14.48 -11.99
C GLY A 68 -3.63 -13.57 -13.06
N THR A 69 -3.54 -14.06 -14.29
CA THR A 69 -2.95 -13.29 -15.39
C THR A 69 -3.93 -12.28 -16.00
N ASN A 70 -5.24 -12.54 -15.91
CA ASN A 70 -6.28 -11.77 -16.63
C ASN A 70 -7.42 -11.21 -15.76
N HIS A 71 -7.41 -11.44 -14.45
CA HIS A 71 -8.61 -11.25 -13.62
C HIS A 71 -8.42 -10.13 -12.58
N GLY A 72 -7.37 -10.23 -11.76
CA GLY A 72 -7.35 -9.60 -10.45
C GLY A 72 -6.49 -8.36 -10.26
N ASN A 73 -6.13 -7.63 -11.32
CA ASN A 73 -5.29 -6.44 -11.17
C ASN A 73 -6.13 -5.21 -10.82
N THR A 74 -6.21 -4.90 -9.53
CA THR A 74 -6.90 -3.70 -9.05
C THR A 74 -5.93 -2.73 -8.37
N THR A 75 -6.35 -1.47 -8.37
CA THR A 75 -5.63 -0.36 -7.76
C THR A 75 -6.60 0.44 -6.92
N ILE A 76 -6.34 0.52 -5.62
CA ILE A 76 -7.08 1.36 -4.70
C ILE A 76 -6.26 2.62 -4.42
N GLY A 77 -6.87 3.76 -4.69
CA GLY A 77 -6.28 5.07 -4.47
C GLY A 77 -6.58 5.65 -3.09
N THR A 78 -6.21 6.92 -2.93
CA THR A 78 -6.16 7.66 -1.65
C THR A 78 -7.52 8.03 -1.04
N LYS A 79 -8.61 7.77 -1.76
CA LYS A 79 -10.01 7.98 -1.33
C LYS A 79 -10.85 6.71 -1.54
N GLY A 80 -10.24 5.54 -1.37
CA GLY A 80 -10.94 4.26 -1.53
C GLY A 80 -11.91 4.00 -0.38
N ILE A 81 -13.08 3.42 -0.62
CA ILE A 81 -13.95 3.02 0.51
C ILE A 81 -13.32 1.84 1.26
N TYR A 82 -12.64 0.96 0.53
CA TYR A 82 -12.07 -0.29 1.01
C TYR A 82 -10.54 -0.29 0.91
N PRO A 83 -9.81 -1.05 1.75
CA PRO A 83 -10.33 -1.87 2.85
C PRO A 83 -10.82 -1.04 4.04
N ILE A 84 -11.81 -1.58 4.77
CA ILE A 84 -12.33 -0.93 5.98
C ILE A 84 -11.30 -1.07 7.10
N GLY A 85 -10.94 0.04 7.73
CA GLY A 85 -10.07 0.06 8.89
C GLY A 85 -10.86 -0.16 10.17
N LEU A 86 -10.30 -0.96 11.09
CA LEU A 86 -10.78 -1.18 12.46
C LEU A 86 -9.61 -1.04 13.45
N GLY A 87 -9.92 -0.64 14.69
CA GLY A 87 -8.96 -0.62 15.80
C GLY A 87 -8.34 0.76 16.08
N PRO A 88 -7.07 0.83 16.53
CA PRO A 88 -6.48 2.04 17.09
C PRO A 88 -6.43 3.19 16.08
N GLY A 89 -6.74 4.40 16.55
CA GLY A 89 -6.69 5.63 15.76
C GLY A 89 -7.91 5.88 14.86
N ILE A 90 -8.84 4.93 14.79
CA ILE A 90 -10.03 5.00 13.94
C ILE A 90 -11.19 5.59 14.72
N LYS A 91 -11.80 6.64 14.16
CA LYS A 91 -12.84 7.46 14.80
C LYS A 91 -14.16 7.50 14.04
N GLY A 92 -14.27 6.74 12.94
CA GLY A 92 -15.51 6.65 12.19
C GLY A 92 -16.62 5.95 12.99
N SER A 93 -17.84 6.00 12.45
CA SER A 93 -19.01 5.41 13.08
C SER A 93 -18.83 3.91 13.31
N GLU A 94 -19.33 3.41 14.45
CA GLU A 94 -19.23 1.99 14.85
C GLU A 94 -17.78 1.46 14.99
N GLY A 95 -16.78 2.36 15.09
CA GLY A 95 -15.38 1.98 15.23
C GLY A 95 -14.72 1.56 13.92
N ALA A 96 -15.31 1.91 12.78
CA ALA A 96 -14.83 1.61 11.44
C ALA A 96 -14.67 2.89 10.61
N ASP A 97 -13.69 2.92 9.69
CA ASP A 97 -13.55 4.03 8.75
C ASP A 97 -13.01 3.56 7.39
N HIS A 98 -13.26 4.38 6.37
CA HIS A 98 -12.92 4.11 4.98
C HIS A 98 -11.44 4.36 4.72
N PHE A 99 -10.88 3.64 3.74
CA PHE A 99 -9.50 3.85 3.31
C PHE A 99 -9.29 5.31 2.82
N GLY A 100 -8.22 5.96 3.28
CA GLY A 100 -8.01 7.39 3.08
C GLY A 100 -8.41 8.27 4.28
N ASN A 101 -9.22 7.77 5.21
CA ASN A 101 -9.70 8.56 6.35
C ASN A 101 -9.02 8.23 7.69
N TYR A 102 -8.22 7.16 7.76
CA TYR A 102 -7.50 6.76 8.98
C TYR A 102 -5.99 6.61 8.76
N SER A 103 -5.24 6.49 9.86
CA SER A 103 -3.82 6.14 9.85
C SER A 103 -3.62 4.70 10.28
N LEU A 104 -2.72 3.98 9.59
CA LEU A 104 -2.24 2.68 10.02
C LEU A 104 -1.37 2.86 11.26
N LEU A 105 -1.77 2.25 12.36
CA LEU A 105 -1.04 2.15 13.62
C LEU A 105 -0.82 0.67 13.96
N GLY A 106 0.14 0.37 14.83
CA GLY A 106 0.24 -0.99 15.38
C GLY A 106 -1.09 -1.42 16.00
N GLY A 107 -1.63 -2.56 15.56
CA GLY A 107 -2.95 -3.07 15.94
C GLY A 107 -4.10 -2.69 15.02
N THR A 108 -3.92 -1.79 14.04
CA THR A 108 -4.94 -1.51 13.02
C THR A 108 -5.22 -2.75 12.19
N ARG A 109 -6.50 -3.04 11.95
CA ARG A 109 -6.95 -4.14 11.11
C ARG A 109 -7.62 -3.57 9.86
N MET A 110 -7.30 -4.12 8.70
CA MET A 110 -7.95 -3.81 7.44
C MET A 110 -8.71 -5.04 6.98
N VAL A 111 -10.01 -4.90 6.68
CA VAL A 111 -10.91 -6.03 6.45
C VAL A 111 -11.65 -5.90 5.12
N ILE A 112 -11.79 -7.06 4.47
CA ILE A 112 -12.45 -7.26 3.18
C ILE A 112 -13.31 -8.51 3.31
N ASN A 113 -14.60 -8.32 3.57
CA ASN A 113 -15.51 -9.40 3.96
C ASN A 113 -16.94 -9.27 3.40
N ASN A 114 -17.18 -8.26 2.54
CA ASN A 114 -18.45 -8.06 1.86
C ASN A 114 -18.24 -7.98 0.33
N THR A 115 -19.33 -8.12 -0.44
CA THR A 115 -19.26 -8.19 -1.92
C THR A 115 -18.61 -6.96 -2.54
N GLU A 116 -18.95 -5.75 -2.08
CA GLU A 116 -18.36 -4.52 -2.63
C GLU A 116 -16.86 -4.41 -2.33
N SER A 117 -16.46 -4.75 -1.10
CA SER A 117 -15.05 -4.75 -0.69
C SER A 117 -14.22 -5.74 -1.48
N ARG A 118 -14.76 -6.93 -1.78
CA ARG A 118 -14.11 -7.95 -2.62
C ARG A 118 -13.97 -7.44 -4.04
N THR A 119 -15.04 -6.93 -4.64
CA THR A 119 -15.00 -6.36 -5.99
C THR A 119 -13.99 -5.22 -6.10
N ALA A 120 -13.91 -4.35 -5.10
CA ALA A 120 -12.96 -3.24 -5.10
C ALA A 120 -11.50 -3.69 -4.95
N PHE A 121 -11.22 -4.66 -4.07
CA PHE A 121 -9.86 -5.06 -3.70
C PHE A 121 -9.30 -6.26 -4.45
N LEU A 122 -10.16 -7.14 -4.96
CA LEU A 122 -9.79 -8.31 -5.73
C LEU A 122 -10.25 -8.19 -7.19
N GLY A 123 -11.14 -7.24 -7.51
CA GLY A 123 -11.74 -7.14 -8.84
C GLY A 123 -13.05 -7.92 -8.95
N LYS A 124 -13.79 -7.68 -10.01
CA LYS A 124 -15.13 -8.26 -10.26
C LYS A 124 -15.16 -9.79 -10.35
N ASP A 125 -14.03 -10.40 -10.71
CA ASP A 125 -13.92 -11.84 -10.94
C ASP A 125 -13.43 -12.58 -9.69
N TYR A 126 -13.46 -11.95 -8.50
CA TYR A 126 -12.94 -12.50 -7.23
C TYR A 126 -13.49 -13.89 -6.87
N GLU A 127 -14.63 -14.29 -7.43
CA GLU A 127 -15.25 -15.59 -7.20
C GLU A 127 -14.43 -16.75 -7.77
N GLU A 128 -13.62 -16.48 -8.80
CA GLU A 128 -12.71 -17.45 -9.45
C GLU A 128 -11.47 -17.77 -8.62
N LEU A 129 -11.15 -16.99 -7.57
CA LEU A 129 -10.06 -17.30 -6.64
C LEU A 129 -10.38 -18.55 -5.83
N ASP A 130 -9.54 -19.58 -5.96
CA ASP A 130 -9.68 -20.81 -5.19
C ASP A 130 -8.55 -20.99 -4.17
N ASN A 131 -8.74 -21.95 -3.26
CA ASN A 131 -7.72 -22.33 -2.30
C ASN A 131 -6.45 -22.79 -3.03
N GLY A 132 -5.30 -22.28 -2.58
CA GLY A 132 -4.01 -22.50 -3.24
C GLY A 132 -3.60 -21.43 -4.25
N ASP A 133 -4.50 -20.53 -4.65
CA ASP A 133 -4.15 -19.46 -5.59
C ASP A 133 -3.26 -18.40 -4.95
N PRO A 134 -2.25 -17.88 -5.67
CA PRO A 134 -1.41 -16.80 -5.18
C PRO A 134 -2.05 -15.42 -5.42
N ILE A 135 -2.08 -14.60 -4.38
CA ILE A 135 -2.45 -13.19 -4.43
C ILE A 135 -1.25 -12.35 -4.01
N ARG A 136 -0.87 -11.37 -4.84
CA ARG A 136 0.17 -10.41 -4.49
C ARG A 136 -0.46 -9.08 -4.10
N ILE A 137 -0.08 -8.56 -2.93
CA ILE A 137 -0.57 -7.30 -2.38
C ILE A 137 0.62 -6.37 -2.16
N ARG A 138 0.50 -5.14 -2.65
CA ARG A 138 1.53 -4.10 -2.54
C ARG A 138 0.94 -2.81 -1.98
N PHE A 139 1.67 -2.19 -1.05
CA PHE A 139 1.38 -0.85 -0.57
C PHE A 139 2.48 0.10 -1.06
N ILE A 140 2.07 1.13 -1.78
CA ILE A 140 2.96 2.19 -2.27
C ILE A 140 2.72 3.44 -1.43
N HIS A 141 3.77 3.94 -0.79
CA HIS A 141 3.73 5.20 -0.06
C HIS A 141 4.02 6.36 -1.01
N LEU A 142 2.96 7.10 -1.34
CA LEU A 142 2.94 8.12 -2.39
C LEU A 142 3.97 9.24 -2.16
N PRO A 143 4.13 9.81 -0.94
CA PRO A 143 5.13 10.85 -0.69
C PRO A 143 6.57 10.40 -0.98
N SER A 144 6.89 9.14 -0.68
CA SER A 144 8.22 8.57 -0.95
C SER A 144 8.33 7.88 -2.32
N GLN A 145 7.21 7.65 -3.00
CA GLN A 145 7.09 6.79 -4.19
C GLN A 145 7.68 5.38 -4.03
N SER A 146 7.88 4.90 -2.79
CA SER A 146 8.44 3.59 -2.51
C SER A 146 7.34 2.58 -2.17
N THR A 147 7.51 1.35 -2.63
CA THR A 147 6.75 0.21 -2.13
C THR A 147 7.22 -0.10 -0.72
N ILE A 148 6.31 0.03 0.26
CA ILE A 148 6.60 -0.17 1.69
C ILE A 148 6.11 -1.53 2.21
N TYR A 149 5.33 -2.24 1.40
CA TYR A 149 4.93 -3.63 1.61
C TYR A 149 4.72 -4.30 0.26
N ASP A 150 5.24 -5.51 0.10
CA ASP A 150 5.08 -6.34 -1.09
C ASP A 150 5.16 -7.81 -0.69
N GLN A 151 4.04 -8.50 -0.74
CA GLN A 151 3.99 -9.92 -0.38
C GLN A 151 3.06 -10.68 -1.32
N GLN A 152 3.46 -11.90 -1.63
CA GLN A 152 2.61 -12.91 -2.24
C GLN A 152 2.09 -13.83 -1.15
N ILE A 153 0.77 -13.97 -1.06
CA ILE A 153 0.05 -14.77 -0.07
C ILE A 153 -0.72 -15.85 -0.83
N ILE A 154 -0.74 -17.07 -0.29
CA ILE A 154 -1.55 -18.16 -0.83
C ILE A 154 -2.93 -18.11 -0.17
N VAL A 155 -3.99 -18.25 -0.96
CA VAL A 155 -5.35 -18.40 -0.44
C VAL A 155 -5.43 -19.69 0.37
N GLY A 156 -5.67 -19.56 1.67
CA GLY A 156 -5.82 -20.69 2.58
C GLY A 156 -7.27 -21.11 2.79
N GLU A 157 -7.44 -22.23 3.49
CA GLU A 157 -8.73 -22.65 4.02
C GLU A 157 -9.03 -21.94 5.34
N CYS A 158 -10.29 -21.53 5.50
CA CYS A 158 -10.88 -21.22 6.80
C CYS A 158 -12.20 -21.99 6.95
#